data_AF-A0AAU7Q7Z1-F1
#
_entry.id   AF-A0AAU7Q7Z1-F1
#
_cell.length_a   1.000
_cell.length_b   1.000
_cell.length_c   1.000
_cell.angle_alpha   90.00
_cell.angle_beta   90.00
_cell.angle_gamma   90.00
#
_symmetry.space_group_name_H-M   'P 1'
#
loop_
_entity.id
_entity.type
_entity.pdbx_description
1 polymer ?
#
loop_
_entity_poly.entity_id
_entity_poly.type
_entity_poly.pdbx_seq_one_letter_code
_entity_poly.pdbx_strand_id
1 'polypeptide(L)'
;MDSKLFILLFQPGEFFSPRTVVAHPDVVLKCDDTVSITGNNSLFHRENDLIASRIITANSCHEIASTPYQFHYFTDHHRQVKKASGVQFDALFSKFNITKHFNELMPAISIRIDKQQQLAKLYHFNDTAWHGTLMVKYAEVDITNLAEANDWQLCINVLEGAYPRLLKYRHLLNDTCWYTRWKHDMELERKFTFQGIPNTWKLNTALYEAINLRGELSGFIPELDMSLQVFDYDNHIFEVIEPSAKGYISFIPPDE
;
A
#
# COMPACT_ATOMS: atom_id res chain seq x y z
N MET A 1 -24.42 -9.61 -1.02
CA MET A 1 -23.93 -9.19 -2.35
C MET A 1 -22.86 -10.20 -2.75
N ASP A 2 -22.93 -10.80 -3.95
CA ASP A 2 -21.90 -11.74 -4.44
C ASP A 2 -20.72 -10.94 -5.01
N SER A 3 -20.05 -10.18 -4.13
CA SER A 3 -18.82 -9.46 -4.47
C SER A 3 -17.59 -10.29 -4.12
N LYS A 4 -16.54 -10.16 -4.92
CA LYS A 4 -15.23 -10.74 -4.64
C LYS A 4 -14.22 -9.60 -4.49
N LEU A 5 -13.36 -9.68 -3.48
CA LEU A 5 -12.22 -8.79 -3.34
C LEU A 5 -10.92 -9.58 -3.58
N PHE A 6 -10.06 -9.02 -4.41
CA PHE A 6 -8.73 -9.54 -4.68
C PHE A 6 -7.69 -8.49 -4.33
N ILE A 7 -6.64 -8.89 -3.60
CA ILE A 7 -5.46 -8.07 -3.33
C ILE A 7 -4.32 -8.62 -4.18
N LEU A 8 -3.79 -7.79 -5.08
CA LEU A 8 -2.72 -8.15 -5.99
C LEU A 8 -1.39 -7.73 -5.36
N LEU A 9 -0.52 -8.70 -5.14
CA LEU A 9 0.77 -8.56 -4.51
C LEU A 9 1.90 -8.60 -5.54
N PHE A 10 2.77 -7.61 -5.49
CA PHE A 10 3.89 -7.45 -6.42
C PHE A 10 5.20 -7.32 -5.65
N GLN A 11 6.33 -7.64 -6.28
CA GLN A 11 7.60 -7.22 -5.73
C GLN A 11 7.72 -5.68 -5.73
N PRO A 12 8.34 -5.09 -4.68
CA PRO A 12 8.65 -3.67 -4.66
C PRO A 12 9.41 -3.26 -5.93
N GLY A 13 8.89 -2.25 -6.63
CA GLY A 13 9.51 -1.68 -7.83
C GLY A 13 9.10 -2.32 -9.17
N GLU A 14 8.56 -3.54 -9.19
CA GLU A 14 8.14 -4.21 -10.43
C GLU A 14 6.84 -3.65 -11.01
N PHE A 15 5.88 -3.29 -10.15
CA PHE A 15 4.59 -2.75 -10.61
C PHE A 15 4.74 -1.43 -11.40
N PHE A 16 5.88 -0.76 -11.25
CA PHE A 16 6.07 0.61 -11.70
C PHE A 16 7.12 0.80 -12.78
N SER A 17 7.82 -0.27 -13.18
CA SER A 17 8.89 -0.22 -14.19
C SER A 17 9.07 -1.56 -14.91
N PRO A 18 9.06 -1.61 -16.26
CA PRO A 18 8.98 -0.48 -17.20
C PRO A 18 7.53 -0.08 -17.54
N ARG A 19 7.32 1.22 -17.81
CA ARG A 19 6.01 1.87 -18.07
C ARG A 19 5.25 1.38 -19.32
N THR A 20 5.85 0.48 -20.08
CA THR A 20 5.36 -0.01 -21.38
C THR A 20 4.81 -1.43 -21.30
N VAL A 21 4.96 -2.11 -20.16
CA VAL A 21 4.52 -3.49 -19.96
C VAL A 21 3.63 -3.55 -18.72
N VAL A 22 2.52 -4.28 -18.82
CA VAL A 22 1.68 -4.56 -17.65
C VAL A 22 2.44 -5.53 -16.77
N ALA A 23 2.89 -5.07 -15.60
CA ALA A 23 3.43 -5.97 -14.59
C ALA A 23 2.29 -6.85 -14.05
N HIS A 24 2.51 -8.15 -13.99
CA HIS A 24 1.59 -9.08 -13.37
C HIS A 24 1.97 -9.27 -11.90
N PRO A 25 1.01 -9.50 -10.99
CA PRO A 25 1.31 -9.80 -9.59
C PRO A 25 2.06 -11.13 -9.50
N ASP A 26 2.84 -11.32 -8.44
CA ASP A 26 3.40 -12.63 -8.10
C ASP A 26 2.36 -13.51 -7.42
N VAL A 27 1.52 -12.89 -6.58
CA VAL A 27 0.52 -13.54 -5.75
C VAL A 27 -0.77 -12.70 -5.75
N VAL A 28 -1.90 -13.38 -5.85
CA VAL A 28 -3.23 -12.79 -5.65
C VAL A 28 -3.87 -13.42 -4.42
N LEU A 29 -4.28 -12.58 -3.48
CA LEU A 29 -5.09 -13.02 -2.34
C LEU A 29 -6.55 -12.78 -2.67
N LYS A 30 -7.39 -13.81 -2.51
CA LYS A 30 -8.84 -13.62 -2.47
C LYS A 30 -9.25 -13.38 -1.03
N CYS A 31 -9.82 -12.23 -0.76
CA CYS A 31 -10.22 -11.81 0.57
C CYS A 31 -11.75 -11.73 0.70
N ASP A 32 -12.21 -11.87 1.93
CA ASP A 32 -13.56 -11.45 2.30
C ASP A 32 -13.69 -9.92 2.16
N ASP A 33 -14.80 -9.48 1.59
CA ASP A 33 -15.15 -8.09 1.35
C ASP A 33 -16.25 -7.59 2.30
N THR A 34 -16.77 -8.44 3.20
CA THR A 34 -17.94 -8.14 4.04
C THR A 34 -17.73 -6.95 4.98
N VAL A 35 -16.50 -6.70 5.41
CA VAL A 35 -16.14 -5.62 6.35
C VAL A 35 -15.42 -4.46 5.68
N SER A 36 -15.18 -4.52 4.36
CA SER A 36 -14.53 -3.44 3.60
C SER A 36 -15.37 -2.17 3.63
N ILE A 37 -14.73 -1.02 3.91
CA ILE A 37 -15.40 0.28 3.84
C ILE A 37 -15.21 0.85 2.43
N THR A 38 -16.31 0.97 1.67
CA THR A 38 -16.27 1.44 0.29
C THR A 38 -16.94 2.81 0.14
N GLY A 39 -16.22 3.77 -0.43
CA GLY A 39 -16.78 5.02 -0.95
C GLY A 39 -16.97 4.98 -2.47
N ASN A 40 -17.36 6.11 -3.06
CA ASN A 40 -17.57 6.22 -4.50
C ASN A 40 -16.29 5.94 -5.32
N ASN A 41 -15.15 6.41 -4.81
CA ASN A 41 -13.82 6.29 -5.42
C ASN A 41 -12.76 5.78 -4.45
N SER A 42 -13.16 5.25 -3.30
CA SER A 42 -12.24 4.80 -2.26
C SER A 42 -12.60 3.41 -1.77
N LEU A 43 -11.57 2.68 -1.40
CA LEU A 43 -11.63 1.45 -0.65
C LEU A 43 -10.74 1.64 0.57
N PHE A 44 -11.29 1.44 1.75
CA PHE A 44 -10.59 1.65 3.01
C PHE A 44 -10.58 0.37 3.83
N HIS A 45 -9.39 0.01 4.31
CA HIS A 45 -9.15 -1.19 5.10
C HIS A 45 -8.48 -0.82 6.43
N ARG A 46 -9.13 -1.15 7.53
CA ARG A 46 -8.51 -1.10 8.86
C ARG A 46 -7.66 -2.34 9.09
N GLU A 47 -6.98 -2.35 10.22
CA GLU A 47 -6.39 -3.58 10.75
C GLU A 47 -7.45 -4.70 10.80
N ASN A 48 -7.08 -5.90 10.37
CA ASN A 48 -7.90 -7.11 10.35
C ASN A 48 -9.15 -7.10 9.43
N ASP A 49 -9.38 -6.05 8.63
CA ASP A 49 -10.49 -6.05 7.67
C ASP A 49 -10.24 -7.03 6.50
N LEU A 50 -8.97 -7.34 6.17
CA LEU A 50 -8.63 -8.24 5.07
C LEU A 50 -8.40 -9.67 5.56
N ILE A 51 -9.39 -10.53 5.33
CA ILE A 51 -9.32 -11.96 5.66
C ILE A 51 -9.17 -12.77 4.38
N ALA A 52 -7.97 -13.29 4.12
CA ALA A 52 -7.68 -14.11 2.96
C ALA A 52 -8.27 -15.52 3.13
N SER A 53 -8.91 -16.02 2.07
CA SER A 53 -9.43 -17.39 1.98
C SER A 53 -8.75 -18.21 0.88
N ARG A 54 -8.10 -17.54 -0.09
CA ARG A 54 -7.31 -18.21 -1.13
C ARG A 54 -6.01 -17.48 -1.41
N ILE A 55 -4.99 -18.26 -1.76
CA ILE A 55 -3.74 -17.81 -2.36
C ILE A 55 -3.70 -18.32 -3.80
N ILE A 56 -3.54 -17.40 -4.75
CA ILE A 56 -3.63 -17.67 -6.17
C ILE A 56 -2.34 -17.17 -6.83
N THR A 57 -1.75 -18.00 -7.69
CA THR A 57 -0.58 -17.67 -8.52
C THR A 57 -0.92 -17.98 -9.98
N ALA A 58 0.00 -17.68 -10.90
CA ALA A 58 -0.16 -18.05 -12.31
C ALA A 58 -0.40 -19.55 -12.53
N ASN A 59 0.17 -20.40 -11.66
CA ASN A 59 0.20 -21.84 -11.85
C ASN A 59 -0.68 -22.61 -10.86
N SER A 60 -1.17 -21.96 -9.79
CA SER A 60 -1.86 -22.65 -8.72
C SER A 60 -2.91 -21.79 -8.00
N CYS A 61 -3.89 -22.45 -7.39
CA CYS A 61 -4.90 -21.85 -6.56
C CYS A 61 -5.10 -22.73 -5.32
N HIS A 62 -4.89 -22.17 -4.13
CA HIS A 62 -4.93 -22.89 -2.87
C HIS A 62 -5.97 -22.26 -1.94
N GLU A 63 -6.94 -23.05 -1.51
CA GLU A 63 -7.82 -22.70 -0.40
C GLU A 63 -7.03 -22.74 0.90
N ILE A 64 -7.26 -21.75 1.76
CA ILE A 64 -6.65 -21.65 3.08
C ILE A 64 -7.74 -21.44 4.14
N ALA A 65 -7.41 -21.74 5.40
CA ALA A 65 -8.23 -21.27 6.50
C ALA A 65 -8.27 -19.73 6.48
N SER A 66 -9.40 -19.14 6.86
CA SER A 66 -9.57 -17.69 6.99
C SER A 66 -8.41 -17.08 7.77
N THR A 67 -7.55 -16.35 7.06
CA THR A 67 -6.27 -15.87 7.56
C THR A 67 -6.20 -14.34 7.42
N PRO A 68 -6.03 -13.59 8.52
CA PRO A 68 -5.86 -12.14 8.44
C PRO A 68 -4.59 -11.78 7.67
N TYR A 69 -4.70 -10.89 6.69
CA TYR A 69 -3.59 -10.33 5.93
C TYR A 69 -3.30 -8.91 6.40
N GLN A 70 -2.14 -8.69 7.03
CA GLN A 70 -1.79 -7.42 7.66
C GLN A 70 -0.49 -6.84 7.10
N PHE A 71 -0.57 -5.62 6.57
CA PHE A 71 0.57 -4.92 5.98
C PHE A 71 0.78 -3.51 6.54
N HIS A 72 -0.09 -3.02 7.44
CA HIS A 72 0.08 -1.76 8.17
C HIS A 72 1.36 -1.78 9.03
N TYR A 73 1.98 -0.62 9.23
CA TYR A 73 3.26 -0.53 9.96
C TYR A 73 3.46 0.72 10.83
N PHE A 74 2.45 1.59 10.96
CA PHE A 74 2.60 2.88 11.68
C PHE A 74 2.88 2.75 13.17
N THR A 75 2.11 1.93 13.87
CA THR A 75 2.25 1.77 15.33
C THR A 75 3.06 0.53 15.66
N ASP A 76 3.55 0.42 16.89
CA ASP A 76 4.21 -0.80 17.37
C ASP A 76 3.26 -2.00 17.29
N HIS A 77 1.98 -1.78 17.61
CA HIS A 77 0.92 -2.77 17.45
C HIS A 77 0.83 -3.24 15.99
N HIS A 78 0.72 -2.32 15.02
CA HIS A 78 0.68 -2.67 13.60
C HIS A 78 1.91 -3.49 13.17
N ARG A 79 3.11 -3.11 13.62
CA ARG A 79 4.35 -3.85 13.30
C ARG A 79 4.33 -5.27 13.86
N GLN A 80 3.82 -5.46 15.08
CA GLN A 80 3.70 -6.78 15.70
C GLN A 80 2.69 -7.66 14.94
N VAL A 81 1.52 -7.11 14.61
CA VAL A 81 0.48 -7.84 13.88
C VAL A 81 0.95 -8.16 12.45
N LYS A 82 1.58 -7.21 11.74
CA LYS A 82 2.22 -7.45 10.44
C LYS A 82 3.26 -8.56 10.50
N LYS A 83 4.10 -8.59 11.54
CA LYS A 83 5.10 -9.65 11.73
C LYS A 83 4.43 -11.02 11.91
N ALA A 84 3.36 -11.10 12.71
CA ALA A 84 2.61 -12.33 12.91
C ALA A 84 1.95 -12.81 11.60
N SER A 85 1.34 -11.89 10.85
CA SER A 85 0.81 -12.16 9.51
C SER A 85 1.91 -12.67 8.57
N GLY A 86 3.09 -12.03 8.56
CA GLY A 86 4.22 -12.43 7.73
C GLY A 86 4.67 -13.87 7.99
N VAL A 87 4.86 -14.24 9.26
CA VAL A 87 5.21 -15.62 9.65
C VAL A 87 4.18 -16.63 9.15
N GLN A 88 2.89 -16.30 9.26
CA GLN A 88 1.81 -17.17 8.81
C GLN A 88 1.80 -17.35 7.29
N PHE A 89 1.94 -16.27 6.53
CA PHE A 89 1.95 -16.33 5.06
C PHE A 89 3.24 -16.96 4.52
N ASP A 90 4.40 -16.74 5.12
CA ASP A 90 5.64 -17.43 4.74
C ASP A 90 5.51 -18.95 4.92
N ALA A 91 4.87 -19.40 6.01
CA ALA A 91 4.59 -20.82 6.22
C ALA A 91 3.62 -21.38 5.16
N LEU A 92 2.60 -20.62 4.76
CA LEU A 92 1.68 -21.00 3.68
C LEU A 92 2.37 -21.02 2.32
N PHE A 93 3.20 -20.01 2.00
CA PHE A 93 3.96 -19.93 0.76
C PHE A 93 4.92 -21.10 0.64
N SER A 94 5.67 -21.41 1.71
CA SER A 94 6.53 -22.59 1.77
C SER A 94 5.74 -23.90 1.55
N LYS A 95 4.60 -24.06 2.24
CA LYS A 95 3.72 -25.23 2.08
C LYS A 95 3.23 -25.42 0.64
N PHE A 96 3.00 -24.34 -0.09
CA PHE A 96 2.48 -24.35 -1.46
C PHE A 96 3.57 -24.19 -2.53
N ASN A 97 4.85 -24.24 -2.16
CA ASN A 97 5.99 -24.04 -3.05
C ASN A 97 5.95 -22.70 -3.81
N ILE A 98 5.43 -21.66 -3.19
CA ILE A 98 5.51 -20.28 -3.69
C ILE A 98 6.89 -19.74 -3.32
N THR A 99 7.65 -19.29 -4.32
CA THR A 99 9.07 -18.92 -4.17
C THR A 99 9.32 -17.53 -3.57
N LYS A 100 8.26 -16.82 -3.20
CA LYS A 100 8.32 -15.48 -2.62
C LYS A 100 8.13 -15.54 -1.12
N HIS A 101 8.72 -14.57 -0.43
CA HIS A 101 8.45 -14.27 0.98
C HIS A 101 7.46 -13.13 1.12
N PHE A 102 6.76 -13.10 2.24
CA PHE A 102 5.76 -12.08 2.54
C PHE A 102 6.34 -10.66 2.49
N ASN A 103 7.55 -10.46 3.00
CA ASN A 103 8.22 -9.15 3.03
C ASN A 103 8.79 -8.73 1.66
N GLU A 104 8.83 -9.63 0.68
CA GLU A 104 9.21 -9.34 -0.70
C GLU A 104 8.02 -8.90 -1.54
N LEU A 105 6.83 -8.84 -0.96
CA LEU A 105 5.58 -8.54 -1.65
C LEU A 105 4.87 -7.35 -1.01
N MET A 106 4.29 -6.49 -1.84
CA MET A 106 3.46 -5.37 -1.41
C MET A 106 2.11 -5.35 -2.12
N PRO A 107 1.03 -4.98 -1.41
CA PRO A 107 -0.26 -4.75 -2.05
C PRO A 107 -0.19 -3.45 -2.84
N ALA A 108 -0.31 -3.54 -4.17
CA ALA A 108 -0.33 -2.35 -5.03
C ALA A 108 -1.72 -2.08 -5.61
N ILE A 109 -2.49 -3.12 -5.88
CA ILE A 109 -3.82 -3.03 -6.47
C ILE A 109 -4.80 -3.92 -5.72
N SER A 110 -6.02 -3.41 -5.57
CA SER A 110 -7.17 -4.23 -5.20
C SER A 110 -8.18 -4.24 -6.33
N ILE A 111 -8.74 -5.41 -6.62
CA ILE A 111 -9.81 -5.60 -7.60
C ILE A 111 -11.06 -6.05 -6.86
N ARG A 112 -12.12 -5.25 -6.94
CA ARG A 112 -13.44 -5.61 -6.43
C ARG A 112 -14.35 -5.95 -7.59
N ILE A 113 -14.84 -7.17 -7.62
CA ILE A 113 -15.74 -7.66 -8.67
C ILE A 113 -17.17 -7.67 -8.16
N ASP A 114 -18.04 -6.95 -8.85
CA ASP A 114 -19.48 -7.00 -8.68
C ASP A 114 -20.08 -7.85 -9.81
N LYS A 115 -20.44 -9.09 -9.49
CA LYS A 115 -21.04 -10.01 -10.46
C LYS A 115 -22.46 -9.62 -10.87
N GLN A 116 -23.19 -8.88 -10.05
CA GLN A 116 -24.54 -8.46 -10.43
C GLN A 116 -24.47 -7.38 -11.51
N GLN A 117 -23.50 -6.47 -11.38
CA GLN A 117 -23.28 -5.39 -12.35
C GLN A 117 -22.36 -5.78 -13.51
N GLN A 118 -21.72 -6.97 -13.45
CA GLN A 118 -20.69 -7.38 -14.39
C GLN A 118 -19.57 -6.33 -14.52
N LEU A 119 -19.14 -5.77 -13.38
CA LEU A 119 -18.11 -4.74 -13.31
C LEU A 119 -17.00 -5.13 -12.34
N ALA A 120 -15.76 -4.88 -12.76
CA ALA A 120 -14.61 -4.89 -11.88
C ALA A 120 -14.13 -3.46 -11.62
N LYS A 121 -13.97 -3.12 -10.34
CA LYS A 121 -13.45 -1.82 -9.87
C LYS A 121 -12.02 -2.03 -9.40
N LEU A 122 -11.08 -1.27 -9.95
CA LEU A 122 -9.68 -1.36 -9.60
C LEU A 122 -9.27 -0.16 -8.76
N TYR A 123 -8.62 -0.46 -7.64
CA TYR A 123 -8.16 0.49 -6.64
C TYR A 123 -6.65 0.39 -6.54
N HIS A 124 -5.99 1.53 -6.57
CA HIS A 124 -4.55 1.64 -6.37
C HIS A 124 -4.26 1.91 -4.90
N PHE A 125 -3.26 1.24 -4.34
CA PHE A 125 -2.75 1.56 -2.99
C PHE A 125 -2.26 3.00 -2.97
N ASN A 126 -2.88 3.87 -2.17
CA ASN A 126 -2.49 5.28 -2.13
C ASN A 126 -1.64 5.58 -0.90
N ASP A 127 -2.18 5.29 0.28
CA ASP A 127 -1.47 5.53 1.53
C ASP A 127 -1.99 4.63 2.64
N THR A 128 -1.17 4.48 3.67
CA THR A 128 -1.52 3.82 4.91
C THR A 128 -1.34 4.83 6.05
N ALA A 129 -2.11 4.74 7.12
CA ALA A 129 -1.99 5.61 8.29
C ALA A 129 -2.43 4.86 9.56
N TRP A 130 -2.49 5.58 10.70
CA TRP A 130 -2.99 5.03 11.97
C TRP A 130 -4.35 4.33 11.83
N HIS A 131 -5.29 4.90 11.06
CA HIS A 131 -6.65 4.36 10.97
C HIS A 131 -6.79 3.17 10.02
N GLY A 132 -5.82 2.95 9.14
CA GLY A 132 -5.94 1.96 8.08
C GLY A 132 -5.27 2.38 6.78
N THR A 133 -5.66 1.73 5.70
CA THR A 133 -5.15 1.94 4.35
C THR A 133 -6.23 2.48 3.45
N LEU A 134 -5.89 3.53 2.71
CA LEU A 134 -6.72 4.09 1.66
C LEU A 134 -6.22 3.60 0.30
N MET A 135 -7.14 3.07 -0.49
CA MET A 135 -6.93 2.75 -1.89
C MET A 135 -7.90 3.56 -2.75
N VAL A 136 -7.40 4.13 -3.83
CA VAL A 136 -8.16 5.05 -4.69
C VAL A 136 -8.52 4.36 -5.99
N LYS A 137 -9.79 4.40 -6.36
CA LYS A 137 -10.30 3.82 -7.60
C LYS A 137 -9.75 4.60 -8.79
N TYR A 138 -9.11 3.91 -9.73
CA TYR A 138 -8.59 4.53 -10.96
C TYR A 138 -9.25 4.01 -12.23
N ALA A 139 -9.96 2.87 -12.16
CA ALA A 139 -10.62 2.28 -13.31
C ALA A 139 -11.82 1.41 -12.93
N GLU A 140 -12.74 1.31 -13.89
CA GLU A 140 -13.81 0.31 -13.91
C GLU A 140 -13.77 -0.42 -15.26
N VAL A 141 -13.84 -1.75 -15.23
CA VAL A 141 -13.76 -2.62 -16.41
C VAL A 141 -15.01 -3.49 -16.48
N ASP A 142 -15.66 -3.51 -17.64
CA ASP A 142 -16.76 -4.42 -17.94
C ASP A 142 -16.21 -5.84 -18.07
N ILE A 143 -16.81 -6.78 -17.33
CA ILE A 143 -16.38 -8.18 -17.31
C ILE A 143 -17.38 -9.13 -17.97
N THR A 144 -18.42 -8.62 -18.61
CA THR A 144 -19.50 -9.42 -19.25
C THR A 144 -18.95 -10.42 -20.26
N ASN A 145 -17.91 -10.03 -21.00
CA ASN A 145 -17.28 -10.88 -22.03
C ASN A 145 -16.04 -11.64 -21.53
N LEU A 146 -15.68 -11.50 -20.25
CA LEU A 146 -14.62 -12.28 -19.62
C LEU A 146 -15.23 -13.63 -19.18
N ALA A 147 -15.55 -14.48 -20.17
CA ALA A 147 -16.07 -15.84 -19.98
C ALA A 147 -15.21 -16.66 -19.01
N GLU A 148 -15.82 -17.64 -18.31
CA GLU A 148 -15.30 -18.69 -17.36
C GLU A 148 -13.80 -18.68 -16.99
N ALA A 149 -13.22 -17.51 -16.80
CA ALA A 149 -11.83 -17.35 -16.44
C ALA A 149 -11.70 -17.78 -14.98
N ASN A 150 -10.66 -18.57 -14.70
CA ASN A 150 -10.29 -18.79 -13.31
C ASN A 150 -9.94 -17.44 -12.66
N ASP A 151 -9.99 -17.38 -11.32
CA ASP A 151 -9.81 -16.13 -10.59
C ASP A 151 -8.48 -15.41 -10.94
N TRP A 152 -7.40 -16.15 -11.29
CA TRP A 152 -6.14 -15.56 -11.78
C TRP A 152 -6.32 -14.84 -13.11
N GLN A 153 -6.79 -15.55 -14.15
CA GLN A 153 -6.93 -14.99 -15.49
C GLN A 153 -7.92 -13.82 -15.51
N LEU A 154 -8.96 -13.89 -14.67
CA LEU A 154 -9.88 -12.78 -14.47
C LEU A 154 -9.17 -11.54 -13.94
N CYS A 155 -8.33 -11.67 -12.90
CA CYS A 155 -7.55 -10.56 -12.35
C CYS A 155 -6.58 -9.98 -13.39
N ILE A 156 -5.88 -10.83 -14.14
CA ILE A 156 -4.94 -10.39 -15.18
C ILE A 156 -5.65 -9.64 -16.30
N ASN A 157 -6.74 -10.18 -16.86
CA ASN A 157 -7.49 -9.53 -17.93
C ASN A 157 -8.04 -8.16 -17.50
N VAL A 158 -8.56 -8.08 -16.28
CA VAL A 158 -9.08 -6.83 -15.70
C VAL A 158 -7.95 -5.82 -15.49
N LEU A 159 -6.79 -6.26 -14.97
CA LEU A 159 -5.62 -5.42 -14.79
C LEU A 159 -5.10 -4.85 -16.12
N GLU A 160 -4.96 -5.71 -17.13
CA GLU A 160 -4.50 -5.32 -18.48
C GLU A 160 -5.48 -4.34 -19.13
N GLY A 161 -6.79 -4.60 -19.05
CA GLY A 161 -7.82 -3.70 -19.57
C GLY A 161 -7.84 -2.32 -18.87
N ALA A 162 -7.44 -2.25 -17.60
CA ALA A 162 -7.36 -1.02 -16.84
C ALA A 162 -6.02 -0.27 -16.99
N TYR A 163 -4.98 -0.93 -17.51
CA TYR A 163 -3.63 -0.38 -17.56
C TYR A 163 -3.50 0.95 -18.32
N PRO A 164 -4.18 1.18 -19.47
CA PRO A 164 -4.15 2.48 -20.13
C PRO A 164 -4.69 3.62 -19.25
N ARG A 165 -5.71 3.36 -18.41
CA ARG A 165 -6.21 4.34 -17.44
C ARG A 165 -5.22 4.57 -16.31
N LEU A 166 -4.59 3.51 -15.81
CA LEU A 166 -3.53 3.63 -14.81
C LEU A 166 -2.42 4.56 -15.32
N LEU A 167 -1.88 4.30 -16.51
CA LEU A 167 -0.84 5.14 -17.11
C LEU A 167 -1.27 6.61 -17.26
N LYS A 168 -2.52 6.85 -17.65
CA LYS A 168 -3.07 8.20 -17.78
C LYS A 168 -3.13 8.94 -16.45
N TYR A 169 -3.57 8.28 -15.37
CA TYR A 169 -3.82 8.91 -14.07
C TYR A 169 -2.71 8.70 -13.04
N ARG A 170 -1.65 7.98 -13.38
CA ARG A 170 -0.54 7.65 -12.47
C ARG A 170 0.07 8.85 -11.76
N HIS A 171 0.21 9.97 -12.47
CA HIS A 171 0.74 11.22 -11.90
C HIS A 171 -0.13 11.80 -10.77
N LEU A 172 -1.39 11.37 -10.66
CA LEU A 172 -2.31 11.74 -9.57
C LEU A 172 -2.24 10.79 -8.38
N LEU A 173 -1.63 9.60 -8.53
CA LEU A 173 -1.55 8.57 -7.50
C LEU A 173 -0.36 8.76 -6.56
N ASN A 174 0.49 9.76 -6.83
CA ASN A 174 1.67 10.15 -6.06
C ASN A 174 2.78 9.09 -5.95
N ASP A 175 2.77 8.05 -6.81
CA ASP A 175 3.74 6.95 -6.82
C ASP A 175 5.23 7.36 -6.96
N THR A 176 5.49 8.61 -7.34
CA THR A 176 6.82 9.12 -7.66
C THR A 176 7.36 10.14 -6.65
N CYS A 177 6.57 10.51 -5.64
CA CYS A 177 6.99 11.49 -4.64
C CYS A 177 6.61 10.99 -3.25
N TRP A 178 7.61 10.83 -2.38
CA TRP A 178 7.45 10.55 -0.94
C TRP A 178 6.88 11.75 -0.16
N TYR A 179 6.15 12.63 -0.85
CA TYR A 179 5.48 13.81 -0.32
C TYR A 179 4.38 14.24 -1.29
N THR A 180 3.24 14.72 -0.76
CA THR A 180 2.17 15.29 -1.58
C THR A 180 2.50 16.74 -1.91
N ARG A 181 2.63 17.08 -3.20
CA ARG A 181 2.80 18.48 -3.61
C ARG A 181 1.48 19.23 -3.47
N TRP A 182 1.48 20.36 -2.75
CA TRP A 182 0.29 21.21 -2.58
C TRP A 182 -0.20 21.79 -3.93
N LYS A 183 0.73 22.12 -4.85
CA LYS A 183 0.42 22.41 -6.26
C LYS A 183 1.40 21.68 -7.17
N HIS A 184 0.95 21.34 -8.38
CA HIS A 184 1.74 20.58 -9.35
C HIS A 184 3.12 21.21 -9.66
N ASP A 185 3.18 22.54 -9.61
CA ASP A 185 4.32 23.38 -9.95
C ASP A 185 4.99 24.05 -8.73
N MET A 186 4.55 23.76 -7.50
CA MET A 186 5.02 24.47 -6.31
C MET A 186 5.35 23.50 -5.17
N GLU A 187 6.60 23.57 -4.72
CA GLU A 187 7.06 23.01 -3.46
C GLU A 187 7.14 24.13 -2.42
N LEU A 188 6.50 23.96 -1.27
CA LEU A 188 6.56 24.89 -0.15
C LEU A 188 7.43 24.30 0.95
N GLU A 189 8.70 24.67 0.97
CA GLU A 189 9.63 24.30 2.05
C GLU A 189 9.72 25.46 3.07
N ARG A 190 9.47 25.20 4.35
CA ARG A 190 9.67 26.17 5.45
C ARG A 190 10.74 25.65 6.41
N LYS A 191 11.88 26.34 6.47
CA LYS A 191 12.97 26.04 7.39
C LYS A 191 12.82 26.89 8.63
N PHE A 192 12.78 26.26 9.79
CA PHE A 192 12.75 26.92 11.08
C PHE A 192 14.09 26.70 11.77
N THR A 193 14.63 27.75 12.38
CA THR A 193 15.82 27.66 13.23
C THR A 193 15.37 27.89 14.68
N PHE A 194 15.68 26.95 15.55
CA PHE A 194 15.35 27.04 16.98
C PHE A 194 16.59 27.39 17.79
N GLN A 195 16.44 28.16 18.88
CA GLN A 195 17.50 28.29 19.89
C GLN A 195 17.41 27.08 20.83
N GLY A 196 18.29 26.10 20.62
CA GLY A 196 18.18 24.75 21.16
C GLY A 196 17.26 23.89 20.27
N ILE A 197 17.66 22.66 19.98
CA ILE A 197 16.85 21.74 19.17
C ILE A 197 15.74 21.20 20.09
N PRO A 198 14.47 21.64 19.96
CA PRO A 198 13.41 20.98 20.69
C PRO A 198 13.27 19.56 20.14
N ASN A 199 12.82 18.61 20.96
CA ASN A 199 12.45 17.28 20.47
C ASN A 199 11.21 17.42 19.55
N THR A 200 11.47 17.67 18.27
CA THR A 200 10.46 17.95 17.24
C THR A 200 9.57 16.75 17.02
N TRP A 201 10.10 15.54 17.18
CA TRP A 201 9.34 14.30 17.16
C TRP A 201 8.24 14.29 18.24
N LYS A 202 8.59 14.59 19.49
CA LYS A 202 7.66 14.67 20.62
C LYS A 202 6.61 15.76 20.41
N LEU A 203 7.01 16.95 19.96
CA LEU A 203 6.08 18.05 19.70
C LEU A 203 5.08 17.71 18.61
N ASN A 204 5.54 17.13 17.50
CA ASN A 204 4.66 16.73 16.41
C ASN A 204 3.74 15.58 16.81
N THR A 205 4.26 14.56 17.51
CA THR A 205 3.44 13.47 18.03
C THR A 205 2.34 14.01 18.94
N ALA A 206 2.67 14.92 19.88
CA ALA A 206 1.69 15.53 20.77
C ALA A 206 0.64 16.37 20.03
N LEU A 207 1.05 17.11 18.98
CA LEU A 207 0.14 17.84 18.10
C LEU A 207 -0.80 16.88 17.35
N TYR A 208 -0.29 15.78 16.80
CA TYR A 208 -1.11 14.79 16.10
C TYR A 208 -2.05 14.05 17.04
N GLU A 209 -1.63 13.71 18.26
CA GLU A 209 -2.54 13.16 19.26
C GLU A 209 -3.65 14.15 19.63
N ALA A 210 -3.32 15.45 19.76
CA ALA A 210 -4.30 16.50 20.01
C ALA A 210 -5.37 16.55 18.91
N ILE A 211 -4.93 16.49 17.66
CA ILE A 211 -5.82 16.56 16.49
C ILE A 211 -6.61 15.26 16.31
N ASN A 212 -5.92 14.13 16.19
CA ASN A 212 -6.48 12.86 15.72
C ASN A 212 -7.10 12.01 16.84
N LEU A 213 -6.54 12.04 18.05
CA LEU A 213 -7.04 11.23 19.17
C LEU A 213 -7.98 12.01 20.08
N ARG A 214 -7.66 13.28 20.35
CA ARG A 214 -8.41 14.11 21.31
C ARG A 214 -9.39 15.10 20.67
N GLY A 215 -9.29 15.34 19.36
CA GLY A 215 -10.18 16.25 18.64
C GLY A 215 -10.06 17.72 19.09
N GLU A 216 -8.93 18.11 19.67
CA GLU A 216 -8.70 19.41 20.33
C GLU A 216 -8.57 20.57 19.33
N LEU A 217 -8.42 20.27 18.03
CA LEU A 217 -8.27 21.25 16.96
C LEU A 217 -9.35 21.04 15.88
N SER A 218 -10.61 21.27 16.26
CA SER A 218 -11.75 21.19 15.35
C SER A 218 -11.56 22.09 14.11
N GLY A 219 -11.66 21.49 12.92
CA GLY A 219 -11.50 22.18 11.64
C GLY A 219 -10.06 22.21 11.12
N PHE A 220 -9.08 21.75 11.91
CA PHE A 220 -7.72 21.55 11.44
C PHE A 220 -7.59 20.18 10.76
N ILE A 221 -7.18 20.19 9.49
CA ILE A 221 -6.90 18.99 8.71
C ILE A 221 -5.38 18.99 8.48
N PRO A 222 -4.61 18.09 9.11
CA PRO A 222 -3.18 18.01 8.82
C PRO A 222 -2.99 17.63 7.35
N GLU A 223 -2.02 18.25 6.68
CA GLU A 223 -1.68 17.93 5.29
C GLU A 223 -1.32 16.44 5.15
N LEU A 224 -1.72 15.84 4.03
CA LEU A 224 -1.55 14.43 3.69
C LEU A 224 -0.07 14.09 3.55
N ASP A 225 0.53 13.66 4.65
CA ASP A 225 1.60 12.66 4.81
C ASP A 225 2.27 12.89 6.18
N MET A 226 2.50 11.82 6.95
CA MET A 226 3.18 11.88 8.25
C MET A 226 4.71 11.81 8.08
N SER A 227 5.24 12.44 7.03
CA SER A 227 6.68 12.43 6.75
C SER A 227 7.35 13.65 7.37
N LEU A 228 8.10 13.42 8.44
CA LEU A 228 9.06 14.38 8.99
C LEU A 228 10.43 14.08 8.37
N GLN A 229 10.95 15.00 7.57
CA GLN A 229 12.36 15.00 7.23
C GLN A 229 13.08 15.86 8.26
N VAL A 230 13.79 15.20 9.17
CA VAL A 230 14.78 15.88 10.02
C VAL A 230 16.01 16.09 9.14
N PHE A 231 16.42 17.35 9.00
CA PHE A 231 17.70 17.71 8.43
C PHE A 231 18.63 18.07 9.58
N ASP A 232 19.66 17.25 9.77
CA ASP A 232 20.79 17.53 10.64
C ASP A 232 22.01 17.81 9.77
N TYR A 233 22.86 18.72 10.22
CA TYR A 233 24.15 18.99 9.61
C TYR A 233 25.15 17.85 9.88
N ASP A 234 24.94 17.03 10.92
CA ASP A 234 25.70 15.81 11.22
C ASP A 234 25.18 14.59 10.43
N ASN A 235 24.99 14.78 9.13
CA ASN A 235 24.59 13.71 8.23
C ASN A 235 25.78 12.74 8.03
N HIS A 236 25.60 11.48 8.44
CA HIS A 236 26.62 10.46 8.24
C HIS A 236 26.40 9.76 6.90
N ILE A 237 27.44 9.80 6.06
CA ILE A 237 27.45 9.18 4.74
C ILE A 237 28.36 7.96 4.78
N PHE A 238 27.81 6.79 4.47
CA PHE A 238 28.53 5.52 4.38
C PHE A 238 28.49 5.00 2.96
N GLU A 239 29.64 4.56 2.44
CA GLU A 239 29.71 3.87 1.16
C GLU A 239 29.19 2.43 1.32
N VAL A 240 28.25 2.03 0.46
CA VAL A 240 27.76 0.65 0.39
C VAL A 240 28.76 -0.15 -0.44
N ILE A 241 29.56 -0.96 0.24
CA ILE A 241 30.62 -1.75 -0.37
C ILE A 241 30.14 -3.10 -0.92
N GLU A 242 29.05 -3.68 -0.37
CA GLU A 242 28.50 -4.96 -0.81
C GLU A 242 26.97 -5.10 -0.52
N PRO A 243 26.25 -5.99 -1.23
CA PRO A 243 26.64 -6.67 -2.45
C PRO A 243 25.97 -6.00 -3.67
N SER A 244 26.77 -5.57 -4.64
CA SER A 244 26.38 -5.10 -5.99
C SER A 244 25.72 -3.71 -6.16
N ALA A 245 25.17 -3.06 -5.14
CA ALA A 245 24.67 -1.68 -5.28
C ALA A 245 25.77 -0.65 -4.95
N LYS A 246 26.37 -0.04 -5.98
CA LYS A 246 27.25 1.13 -5.77
C LYS A 246 26.40 2.31 -5.32
N GLY A 247 26.62 2.80 -4.11
CA GLY A 247 25.86 3.92 -3.58
C GLY A 247 26.35 4.36 -2.21
N TYR A 248 25.75 5.44 -1.73
CA TYR A 248 25.96 5.93 -0.39
C TYR A 248 24.65 5.83 0.37
N ILE A 249 24.70 5.34 1.61
CA ILE A 249 23.62 5.50 2.57
C ILE A 249 23.94 6.72 3.39
N SER A 250 23.00 7.66 3.41
CA SER A 250 23.01 8.82 4.27
C SER A 250 21.96 8.58 5.35
N PHE A 251 22.34 8.72 6.62
CA PHE A 251 21.37 8.74 7.70
C PHE A 251 21.74 9.79 8.74
N ILE A 252 20.70 10.30 9.38
CA ILE A 252 20.79 11.21 10.50
C ILE A 252 20.38 10.39 11.73
N PRO A 253 21.29 10.16 12.69
CA PRO A 253 20.93 9.47 13.93
C PRO A 253 19.83 10.28 14.64
N PRO A 254 18.80 9.62 15.20
CA PRO A 254 17.83 10.34 16.01
C PRO A 254 18.54 10.91 17.25
N ASP A 255 18.39 12.21 17.49
CA ASP A 255 18.73 12.81 18.78
C ASP A 255 17.91 12.12 19.89
N GLU A 256 18.55 11.77 21.01
CA GLU A 256 17.91 11.18 22.21
C GLU A 256 16.76 12.03 22.79
#